data_AF-A0A1S1HJI6-F1
#
_entry.id   AF-A0A1S1HJI6-F1
#
_cell.length_a   1.000
_cell.length_b   1.000
_cell.length_c   1.000
_cell.angle_alpha   90.00
_cell.angle_beta   90.00
_cell.angle_gamma   90.00
#
_symmetry.space_group_name_H-M   'P 1'
#
loop_
_entity.id
_entity.type
_entity.pdbx_description
1 polymer ?
#
loop_
_entity_poly.entity_id
_entity_poly.type
_entity_poly.pdbx_seq_one_letter_code
_entity_poly.pdbx_strand_id
1 'polypeptide(L)'
;MESLETLVAAELGQPVDPRAAALAAAIAARHGDAARAVLFYGSCLRETRLDGLMLDFYLIVSDYRAAYGRRWLATANRLVPPNVFPFEADGLAAKYAVLDEADFARLCSVHADNVSVWARFAQPARLVWAADDAARARAVAAVAQAAPTLLALAAPTLDRVPADPLDLWRQGFTLTYGAELRAERGSRPGSIVDADPDRYRRFLGPALAEAGVNAGAGTSPQIRAMALSRWRKLQRRGKRLTLIRLAKASLTFAGGIDYLAWKINRHAGTAITIKPWQRRFPILGAMVLLPRLMRKGAVR
;
A
#
# COMPACT_ATOMS: atom_id res chain seq x y z
N MET A 1 -1.91 -29.86 5.83
CA MET A 1 -1.56 -28.62 5.12
C MET A 1 -1.97 -27.47 6.00
N GLU A 2 -1.07 -26.55 6.30
CA GLU A 2 -1.38 -25.35 7.08
C GLU A 2 -2.32 -24.44 6.27
N SER A 3 -3.34 -23.86 6.90
CA SER A 3 -4.27 -22.97 6.20
C SER A 3 -3.55 -21.67 5.84
N LEU A 4 -4.01 -20.99 4.79
CA LEU A 4 -3.44 -19.69 4.41
C LEU A 4 -3.57 -18.67 5.55
N GLU A 5 -4.70 -18.68 6.27
CA GLU A 5 -4.93 -17.78 7.39
C GLU A 5 -3.92 -18.00 8.53
N THR A 6 -3.58 -19.26 8.85
CA THR A 6 -2.55 -19.58 9.85
C THR A 6 -1.17 -19.09 9.41
N LEU A 7 -0.79 -19.30 8.14
CA LEU A 7 0.47 -18.77 7.60
C LEU A 7 0.55 -17.24 7.67
N VAL A 8 -0.55 -16.57 7.35
CA VAL A 8 -0.67 -15.11 7.42
C VAL A 8 -0.61 -14.62 8.86
N ALA A 9 -1.32 -15.27 9.78
CA ALA A 9 -1.29 -14.93 11.21
C ALA A 9 0.13 -15.05 11.77
N ALA A 10 0.84 -16.14 11.43
CA ALA A 10 2.22 -16.36 11.84
C ALA A 10 3.17 -15.29 11.25
N GLU A 11 3.05 -14.94 9.97
CA GLU A 11 3.85 -13.89 9.35
C GLU A 11 3.58 -12.50 9.96
N LEU A 12 2.31 -12.17 10.18
CA LEU A 12 1.90 -10.90 10.78
C LEU A 12 2.34 -10.77 12.24
N GLY A 13 2.41 -11.89 12.97
CA GLY A 13 2.82 -11.95 14.38
C GLY A 13 4.33 -11.95 14.63
N GLN A 14 5.16 -11.95 13.58
CA GLN A 14 6.61 -11.86 13.75
C GLN A 14 7.01 -10.54 14.44
N PRO A 15 8.09 -10.53 15.23
CA PRO A 15 8.53 -9.34 15.95
C PRO A 15 8.98 -8.22 14.99
N VAL A 16 8.91 -6.98 15.50
CA VAL A 16 9.42 -5.78 14.85
C VAL A 16 10.31 -5.00 15.82
N ASP A 17 11.09 -4.04 15.32
CA ASP A 17 11.81 -3.10 16.17
C ASP A 17 10.83 -2.43 17.16
N PRO A 18 11.12 -2.44 18.47
CA PRO A 18 10.25 -1.85 19.49
C PRO A 18 9.88 -0.38 19.22
N ARG A 19 10.76 0.39 18.56
CA ARG A 19 10.49 1.78 18.19
C ARG A 19 9.40 1.88 17.11
N ALA A 20 9.36 0.93 16.16
CA ALA A 20 8.28 0.86 15.17
C ALA A 20 6.94 0.48 15.82
N ALA A 21 6.95 -0.42 16.81
CA ALA A 21 5.76 -0.77 17.59
C ALA A 21 5.27 0.42 18.45
N ALA A 22 6.17 1.16 19.10
CA ALA A 22 5.84 2.37 19.85
C ALA A 22 5.21 3.44 18.94
N LEU A 23 5.79 3.65 17.74
CA LEU A 23 5.26 4.58 16.75
C LEU A 23 3.86 4.17 16.27
N ALA A 24 3.62 2.88 16.07
CA ALA A 24 2.31 2.35 15.73
C ALA A 24 1.28 2.57 16.86
N ALA A 25 1.65 2.34 18.11
CA ALA A 25 0.79 2.61 19.27
C ALA A 25 0.45 4.12 19.37
N ALA A 26 1.42 5.00 19.11
CA ALA A 26 1.20 6.44 19.09
C ALA A 26 0.27 6.88 17.94
N ILE A 27 0.40 6.27 16.76
CA ILE A 27 -0.55 6.46 15.65
C ILE A 27 -1.96 6.02 16.07
N ALA A 28 -2.11 4.84 16.67
CA ALA A 28 -3.40 4.33 17.13
C ALA A 28 -4.03 5.25 18.19
N ALA A 29 -3.25 5.69 19.18
CA ALA A 29 -3.72 6.58 20.25
C ALA A 29 -4.30 7.90 19.71
N ARG A 30 -3.77 8.43 18.60
CA ARG A 30 -4.30 9.64 17.94
C ARG A 30 -5.74 9.49 17.44
N HIS A 31 -6.17 8.25 17.19
CA HIS A 31 -7.51 7.93 16.70
C HIS A 31 -8.42 7.30 17.78
N GLY A 32 -7.93 7.16 19.01
CA GLY A 32 -8.69 6.66 20.16
C GLY A 32 -9.39 5.33 19.87
N ASP A 33 -10.63 5.20 20.35
CA ASP A 33 -11.44 3.97 20.22
C ASP A 33 -11.76 3.59 18.77
N ALA A 34 -11.62 4.52 17.83
CA ALA A 34 -11.80 4.22 16.41
C ALA A 34 -10.65 3.37 15.85
N ALA A 35 -9.46 3.39 16.46
CA ALA A 35 -8.33 2.57 16.00
C ALA A 35 -8.58 1.09 16.28
N ARG A 36 -8.38 0.23 15.27
CA ARG A 36 -8.61 -1.22 15.36
C ARG A 36 -7.32 -2.01 15.19
N ALA A 37 -6.53 -1.69 14.17
CA ALA A 37 -5.26 -2.37 13.92
C ALA A 37 -4.25 -1.44 13.24
N VAL A 38 -2.96 -1.66 13.48
CA VAL A 38 -1.88 -1.00 12.74
C VAL A 38 -1.00 -2.05 12.08
N LEU A 39 -0.85 -1.94 10.77
CA LEU A 39 -0.02 -2.81 9.95
C LEU A 39 1.24 -2.07 9.51
N PHE A 40 2.41 -2.63 9.79
CA PHE A 40 3.70 -2.12 9.33
C PHE A 40 4.13 -2.87 8.08
N TYR A 41 4.65 -2.15 7.07
CA TYR A 41 5.03 -2.75 5.80
C TYR A 41 6.23 -2.04 5.14
N GLY A 42 6.67 -2.58 4.01
CA GLY A 42 7.62 -1.91 3.12
C GLY A 42 9.08 -2.31 3.36
N SER A 43 9.99 -1.55 2.78
CA SER A 43 11.43 -1.86 2.79
C SER A 43 12.05 -1.83 4.19
N CYS A 44 11.49 -1.04 5.11
CA CYS A 44 11.99 -0.92 6.48
C CYS A 44 11.64 -2.11 7.38
N LEU A 45 10.86 -3.10 6.90
CA LEU A 45 10.50 -4.27 7.69
C LEU A 45 11.69 -5.12 8.14
N ARG A 46 12.79 -5.10 7.38
CA ARG A 46 13.98 -5.93 7.63
C ARG A 46 15.22 -5.11 7.98
N GLU A 47 15.07 -3.80 8.12
CA GLU A 47 16.19 -2.90 8.37
C GLU A 47 16.43 -2.76 9.87
N THR A 48 17.68 -2.89 10.29
CA THR A 48 18.09 -2.75 11.71
C THR A 48 18.34 -1.30 12.10
N ARG A 49 18.56 -0.41 11.13
CA ARG A 49 18.77 1.03 11.36
C ARG A 49 17.63 1.84 10.76
N LEU A 50 16.74 2.31 11.63
CA LEU A 50 15.56 3.10 11.24
C LEU A 50 15.83 4.61 11.12
N ASP A 51 16.99 5.08 11.57
CA ASP A 51 17.32 6.50 11.60
C ASP A 51 17.42 7.08 10.19
N GLY A 52 16.64 8.13 9.93
CA GLY A 52 16.56 8.78 8.62
C GLY A 52 15.67 8.07 7.60
N LEU A 53 15.02 6.97 7.97
CA LEU A 53 14.02 6.29 7.14
C LEU A 53 12.61 6.82 7.38
N MET A 54 11.75 6.67 6.38
CA MET A 54 10.32 6.96 6.48
C MET A 54 9.57 5.63 6.66
N LEU A 55 9.05 5.37 7.86
CA LEU A 55 8.30 4.16 8.14
C LEU A 55 6.90 4.20 7.50
N ASP A 56 6.42 3.05 7.04
CA ASP A 56 5.21 2.87 6.24
C ASP A 56 4.16 2.08 7.03
N PHE A 57 3.05 2.71 7.41
CA PHE A 57 1.96 2.03 8.14
C PHE A 57 0.61 2.10 7.43
N TYR A 58 -0.25 1.13 7.70
CA TYR A 58 -1.70 1.27 7.56
C TYR A 58 -2.31 1.30 8.95
N LEU A 59 -3.18 2.28 9.22
CA LEU A 59 -4.09 2.28 10.35
C LEU A 59 -5.46 1.82 9.85
N ILE A 60 -5.96 0.75 10.43
CA ILE A 60 -7.32 0.27 10.23
C ILE A 60 -8.20 0.80 11.35
N VAL A 61 -9.30 1.45 10.98
CA VAL A 61 -10.27 2.05 11.92
C VAL A 61 -11.63 1.38 11.83
N SER A 62 -12.47 1.53 12.85
CA SER A 62 -13.84 0.98 12.86
C SER A 62 -14.67 1.56 11.72
N ASP A 63 -14.64 2.89 11.59
CA ASP A 63 -15.28 3.64 10.53
C ASP A 63 -14.62 5.03 10.41
N TYR A 64 -14.70 5.62 9.22
CA TYR A 64 -14.08 6.91 8.97
C TYR A 64 -14.68 8.08 9.76
N ARG A 65 -15.94 8.01 10.20
CA ARG A 65 -16.57 9.12 10.92
C ARG A 65 -16.06 9.18 12.36
N ALA A 66 -15.92 8.04 13.02
CA ALA A 66 -15.29 7.94 14.33
C ALA A 66 -13.80 8.32 14.28
N ALA A 67 -13.10 7.97 13.20
CA ALA A 67 -11.66 8.23 13.07
C ALA A 67 -11.29 9.68 12.75
N TYR A 68 -12.20 10.49 12.20
CA TYR A 68 -11.91 11.86 11.77
C TYR A 68 -12.81 12.91 12.45
N GLY A 69 -12.20 13.88 13.11
CA GLY A 69 -12.93 15.03 13.66
C GLY A 69 -13.59 15.94 12.60
N ARG A 70 -13.27 15.79 11.30
CA ARG A 70 -13.86 16.57 10.21
C ARG A 70 -14.63 15.67 9.24
N ARG A 71 -15.95 15.87 9.13
CA ARG A 71 -16.86 15.06 8.29
C ARG A 71 -16.41 14.93 6.83
N TRP A 72 -15.81 15.98 6.27
CA TRP A 72 -15.36 15.96 4.88
C TRP A 72 -14.15 15.04 4.65
N LEU A 73 -13.28 14.83 5.66
CA LEU A 73 -12.17 13.89 5.57
C LEU A 73 -12.68 12.45 5.47
N ALA A 74 -13.74 12.12 6.22
CA ALA A 74 -14.40 10.82 6.15
C ALA A 74 -15.00 10.56 4.76
N THR A 75 -15.71 11.55 4.20
CA THR A 75 -16.26 11.46 2.84
C THR A 75 -15.16 11.34 1.79
N ALA A 76 -14.10 12.16 1.88
CA ALA A 76 -12.98 12.10 0.96
C ALA A 76 -12.24 10.77 1.04
N ASN A 77 -12.11 10.19 2.25
CA ASN A 77 -11.51 8.87 2.40
C ASN A 77 -12.36 7.78 1.78
N ARG A 78 -13.68 7.80 2.02
CA ARG A 78 -14.60 6.81 1.45
C ARG A 78 -14.67 6.86 -0.08
N LEU A 79 -14.58 8.05 -0.68
CA LEU A 79 -14.63 8.21 -2.13
C LEU A 79 -13.33 7.78 -2.80
N VAL A 80 -12.19 8.08 -2.17
CA VAL A 80 -10.85 7.80 -2.74
C VAL A 80 -9.94 7.29 -1.63
N PRO A 81 -10.14 6.07 -1.10
CA PRO A 81 -9.31 5.55 -0.03
C PRO A 81 -7.89 5.25 -0.53
N PRO A 82 -6.84 5.29 0.30
CA PRO A 82 -6.80 5.82 1.68
C PRO A 82 -6.46 7.32 1.73
N ASN A 83 -6.69 7.96 2.87
CA ASN A 83 -6.02 9.20 3.27
C ASN A 83 -4.67 8.83 3.89
N VAL A 84 -3.62 9.57 3.55
CA VAL A 84 -2.26 9.33 4.07
C VAL A 84 -1.82 10.55 4.85
N PHE A 85 -1.26 10.33 6.04
CA PHE A 85 -0.79 11.39 6.93
C PHE A 85 0.67 11.13 7.31
N PRO A 86 1.47 12.17 7.60
CA PRO A 86 2.76 12.00 8.20
C PRO A 86 2.60 11.84 9.71
N PHE A 87 3.60 11.26 10.32
CA PHE A 87 3.69 11.13 11.75
C PHE A 87 5.15 11.19 12.15
N GLU A 88 5.46 11.97 13.17
CA GLU A 88 6.80 12.04 13.73
C GLU A 88 6.69 11.91 15.23
N ALA A 89 7.47 10.99 15.81
CA ALA A 89 7.63 10.83 17.25
C ALA A 89 9.00 10.22 17.53
N ASP A 90 9.61 10.63 18.63
CA ASP A 90 10.88 10.08 19.13
C ASP A 90 12.01 10.05 18.08
N GLY A 91 12.08 11.07 17.24
CA GLY A 91 13.10 11.20 16.18
C GLY A 91 12.87 10.34 14.94
N LEU A 92 11.79 9.55 14.90
CA LEU A 92 11.40 8.74 13.74
C LEU A 92 10.33 9.44 12.91
N ALA A 93 10.48 9.33 11.59
CA ALA A 93 9.49 9.81 10.63
C ALA A 93 8.70 8.63 10.06
N ALA A 94 7.39 8.78 9.97
CA ALA A 94 6.47 7.81 9.41
C ALA A 94 5.42 8.48 8.54
N LYS A 95 4.78 7.64 7.73
CA LYS A 95 3.50 7.95 7.10
C LYS A 95 2.55 6.78 7.33
N TYR A 96 1.29 7.10 7.53
CA TYR A 96 0.25 6.09 7.72
C TYR A 96 -0.95 6.34 6.83
N ALA A 97 -1.40 5.29 6.16
CA ALA A 97 -2.60 5.25 5.36
C ALA A 97 -3.78 4.77 6.20
N VAL A 98 -4.90 5.48 6.18
CA VAL A 98 -6.09 5.13 6.97
C VAL A 98 -7.15 4.47 6.09
N LEU A 99 -7.59 3.28 6.48
CA LEU A 99 -8.72 2.54 5.91
C LEU A 99 -9.67 2.13 7.05
N ASP A 100 -10.97 2.02 6.78
CA ASP A 100 -11.87 1.36 7.71
C ASP A 100 -11.85 -0.16 7.48
N GLU A 101 -12.37 -0.94 8.43
CA GLU A 101 -12.37 -2.40 8.36
C GLU A 101 -13.05 -2.92 7.07
N ALA A 102 -14.13 -2.26 6.63
CA ALA A 102 -14.89 -2.64 5.45
C ALA A 102 -14.11 -2.39 4.15
N ASP A 103 -13.53 -1.19 3.98
CA ASP A 103 -12.68 -0.89 2.83
C ASP A 103 -11.42 -1.73 2.84
N PHE A 104 -10.83 -2.01 4.00
CA PHE A 104 -9.65 -2.86 4.08
C PHE A 104 -9.94 -4.28 3.59
N ALA A 105 -11.00 -4.92 4.10
CA ALA A 105 -11.42 -6.24 3.64
C ALA A 105 -11.74 -6.24 2.13
N ARG A 106 -12.52 -5.26 1.66
CA ARG A 106 -12.87 -5.14 0.23
C ARG A 106 -11.64 -4.94 -0.64
N LEU A 107 -10.73 -4.04 -0.26
CA LEU A 107 -9.53 -3.70 -1.03
C LEU A 107 -8.44 -4.77 -0.98
N CYS A 108 -8.53 -5.72 -0.05
CA CYS A 108 -7.72 -6.94 -0.05
C CYS A 108 -8.30 -8.06 -0.94
N SER A 109 -9.54 -7.92 -1.43
CA SER A 109 -10.25 -8.96 -2.19
C SER A 109 -10.34 -8.70 -3.69
N VAL A 110 -10.87 -9.67 -4.44
CA VAL A 110 -11.19 -9.56 -5.88
C VAL A 110 -12.21 -8.46 -6.20
N HIS A 111 -12.95 -7.94 -5.20
CA HIS A 111 -13.89 -6.82 -5.33
C HIS A 111 -13.20 -5.45 -5.32
N ALA A 112 -11.89 -5.39 -5.11
CA ALA A 112 -11.13 -4.16 -5.22
C ALA A 112 -11.21 -3.57 -6.65
N ASP A 113 -11.42 -2.26 -6.75
CA ASP A 113 -11.44 -1.55 -8.04
C ASP A 113 -10.03 -1.11 -8.48
N ASN A 114 -9.01 -1.36 -7.65
CA ASN A 114 -7.63 -1.01 -7.88
C ASN A 114 -6.69 -1.99 -7.16
N VAL A 115 -5.41 -1.94 -7.48
CA VAL A 115 -4.43 -2.95 -7.01
C VAL A 115 -3.74 -2.59 -5.70
N SER A 116 -3.88 -1.34 -5.21
CA SER A 116 -2.93 -0.76 -4.25
C SER A 116 -2.82 -1.49 -2.92
N VAL A 117 -3.90 -2.10 -2.43
CA VAL A 117 -3.95 -2.70 -1.08
C VAL A 117 -3.60 -4.18 -1.15
N TRP A 118 -4.35 -5.01 -1.88
CA TRP A 118 -3.99 -6.43 -2.01
C TRP A 118 -2.58 -6.64 -2.59
N ALA A 119 -2.09 -5.81 -3.51
CA ALA A 119 -0.72 -5.96 -4.02
C ALA A 119 0.34 -5.69 -2.94
N ARG A 120 0.02 -4.82 -1.98
CA ARG A 120 0.89 -4.51 -0.83
C ARG A 120 0.87 -5.61 0.21
N PHE A 121 -0.30 -6.18 0.49
CA PHE A 121 -0.50 -7.21 1.51
C PHE A 121 -0.29 -8.64 1.00
N ALA A 122 -0.14 -8.84 -0.31
CA ALA A 122 0.42 -10.06 -0.88
C ALA A 122 1.94 -10.19 -0.62
N GLN A 123 2.59 -9.12 -0.19
CA GLN A 123 3.98 -9.07 0.26
C GLN A 123 4.04 -9.11 1.80
N PRO A 124 5.21 -9.40 2.40
CA PRO A 124 5.37 -9.35 3.85
C PRO A 124 4.86 -8.05 4.49
N ALA A 125 4.18 -8.22 5.63
CA ALA A 125 3.69 -7.18 6.52
C ALA A 125 3.73 -7.67 7.98
N ARG A 126 3.50 -6.77 8.94
CA ARG A 126 3.46 -7.07 10.38
C ARG A 126 2.25 -6.40 11.00
N LEU A 127 1.52 -7.12 11.85
CA LEU A 127 0.46 -6.54 12.67
C LEU A 127 1.10 -6.09 13.99
N VAL A 128 1.44 -4.81 14.04
CA VAL A 128 2.27 -4.23 15.11
C VAL A 128 1.47 -3.64 16.27
N TRP A 129 0.16 -3.46 16.08
CA TRP A 129 -0.77 -3.08 17.12
C TRP A 129 -2.19 -3.55 16.76
N ALA A 130 -2.97 -3.95 17.75
CA ALA A 130 -4.39 -4.26 17.61
C ALA A 130 -5.12 -3.85 18.91
N ALA A 131 -6.35 -3.33 18.77
CA ALA A 131 -7.17 -2.92 19.90
C ALA A 131 -7.63 -4.11 20.77
N ASP A 132 -7.93 -5.23 20.11
CA ASP A 132 -8.42 -6.46 20.72
C ASP A 132 -8.22 -7.65 19.76
N ASP A 133 -8.52 -8.86 20.24
CA ASP A 133 -8.39 -10.09 19.45
C ASP A 133 -9.35 -10.13 18.24
N ALA A 134 -10.50 -9.45 18.34
CA ALA A 134 -11.44 -9.38 17.22
C ALA A 134 -10.89 -8.51 16.08
N ALA A 135 -10.25 -7.37 16.40
CA ALA A 135 -9.55 -6.55 15.43
C ALA A 135 -8.36 -7.29 14.80
N ARG A 136 -7.60 -8.03 15.61
CA ARG A 136 -6.52 -8.90 15.13
C ARG A 136 -7.04 -9.92 14.12
N ALA A 137 -8.08 -10.68 14.48
CA ALA A 137 -8.67 -11.68 13.61
C ALA A 137 -9.18 -11.08 12.29
N ARG A 138 -9.87 -9.94 12.35
CA ARG A 138 -10.35 -9.24 11.13
C ARG A 138 -9.20 -8.75 10.24
N ALA A 139 -8.13 -8.23 10.84
CA ALA A 139 -6.96 -7.81 10.07
C ALA A 139 -6.26 -9.00 9.39
N VAL A 140 -6.09 -10.11 10.10
CA VAL A 140 -5.52 -11.37 9.56
C VAL A 140 -6.39 -11.88 8.40
N ALA A 141 -7.70 -12.01 8.61
CA ALA A 141 -8.63 -12.48 7.58
C ALA A 141 -8.61 -11.59 6.33
N ALA A 142 -8.55 -10.26 6.49
CA ALA A 142 -8.42 -9.34 5.37
C ALA A 142 -7.09 -9.52 4.62
N VAL A 143 -5.95 -9.60 5.32
CA VAL A 143 -4.64 -9.82 4.68
C VAL A 143 -4.58 -11.17 3.97
N ALA A 144 -5.21 -12.21 4.52
CA ALA A 144 -5.26 -13.54 3.92
C ALA A 144 -5.91 -13.57 2.53
N GLN A 145 -6.78 -12.60 2.21
CA GLN A 145 -7.40 -12.48 0.89
C GLN A 145 -6.48 -11.88 -0.19
N ALA A 146 -5.38 -11.23 0.20
CA ALA A 146 -4.53 -10.47 -0.71
C ALA A 146 -3.75 -11.37 -1.70
N ALA A 147 -3.14 -12.44 -1.19
CA ALA A 147 -2.41 -13.43 -1.99
C ALA A 147 -3.33 -14.20 -2.98
N PRO A 148 -4.47 -14.76 -2.55
CA PRO A 148 -5.46 -15.37 -3.44
C PRO A 148 -5.95 -14.41 -4.51
N THR A 149 -6.24 -13.16 -4.15
CA THR A 149 -6.67 -12.12 -5.09
C THR A 149 -5.61 -11.87 -6.18
N LEU A 150 -4.34 -11.72 -5.79
CA LEU A 150 -3.25 -11.54 -6.75
C LEU A 150 -3.17 -12.73 -7.72
N LEU A 151 -3.18 -13.96 -7.20
CA LEU A 151 -3.04 -15.18 -8.01
C LEU A 151 -4.26 -15.43 -8.92
N ALA A 152 -5.48 -15.23 -8.41
CA ALA A 152 -6.72 -15.33 -9.18
C ALA A 152 -6.74 -14.40 -10.40
N LEU A 153 -6.16 -13.20 -10.26
CA LEU A 153 -6.06 -12.23 -11.33
C LEU A 153 -4.87 -12.50 -12.27
N ALA A 154 -3.75 -13.00 -11.74
CA ALA A 154 -2.52 -13.20 -12.49
C ALA A 154 -2.52 -14.49 -13.31
N ALA A 155 -2.93 -15.61 -12.72
CA ALA A 155 -2.90 -16.93 -13.35
C ALA A 155 -3.52 -16.97 -14.75
N PRO A 156 -4.75 -16.42 -14.99
CA PRO A 156 -5.36 -16.47 -16.31
C PRO A 156 -4.67 -15.57 -17.35
N THR A 157 -3.65 -14.78 -16.99
CA THR A 157 -2.90 -13.97 -17.97
C THR A 157 -1.75 -14.73 -18.63
N LEU A 158 -1.33 -15.85 -18.04
CA LEU A 158 -0.29 -16.69 -18.60
C LEU A 158 -0.80 -17.40 -19.87
N ASP A 159 0.06 -17.50 -20.86
CA ASP A 159 -0.19 -18.18 -22.14
C ASP A 159 0.10 -19.69 -22.07
N ARG A 160 0.87 -20.12 -21.07
CA ARG A 160 1.20 -21.52 -20.80
C ARG A 160 1.32 -21.77 -19.30
N VAL A 161 1.28 -23.04 -18.92
CA VAL A 161 1.60 -23.48 -17.56
C VAL A 161 3.05 -23.04 -17.24
N PRO A 162 3.28 -22.35 -16.11
CA PRO A 162 4.61 -21.88 -15.75
C PRO A 162 5.54 -23.06 -15.40
N ALA A 163 6.78 -23.00 -15.85
CA ALA A 163 7.79 -24.02 -15.53
C ALA A 163 8.27 -23.90 -14.08
N ASP A 164 8.49 -22.66 -13.60
CA ASP A 164 8.68 -22.36 -12.18
C ASP A 164 7.35 -21.87 -11.60
N PRO A 165 6.76 -22.57 -10.60
CA PRO A 165 5.53 -22.12 -9.95
C PRO A 165 5.59 -20.70 -9.39
N LEU A 166 6.79 -20.19 -9.07
CA LEU A 166 6.98 -18.80 -8.62
C LEU A 166 6.73 -17.76 -9.71
N ASP A 167 6.72 -18.15 -10.98
CA ASP A 167 6.41 -17.23 -12.09
C ASP A 167 4.98 -16.69 -12.02
N LEU A 168 4.05 -17.37 -11.32
CA LEU A 168 2.72 -16.82 -11.02
C LEU A 168 2.81 -15.55 -10.17
N TRP A 169 3.65 -15.57 -9.13
CA TRP A 169 3.88 -14.41 -8.28
C TRP A 169 4.58 -13.30 -9.05
N ARG A 170 5.63 -13.64 -9.81
CA ARG A 170 6.38 -12.67 -10.63
C ARG A 170 5.47 -12.01 -11.67
N GLN A 171 4.62 -12.79 -12.32
CA GLN A 171 3.63 -12.28 -13.27
C GLN A 171 2.64 -11.34 -12.58
N GLY A 172 2.10 -11.75 -11.43
CA GLY A 172 1.20 -10.91 -10.64
C GLY A 172 1.83 -9.56 -10.28
N PHE A 173 3.01 -9.56 -9.69
CA PHE A 173 3.70 -8.32 -9.34
C PHE A 173 4.09 -7.48 -10.56
N THR A 174 4.46 -8.11 -11.68
CA THR A 174 4.70 -7.40 -12.94
C THR A 174 3.46 -6.62 -13.39
N LEU A 175 2.28 -7.24 -13.31
CA LEU A 175 1.02 -6.61 -13.69
C LEU A 175 0.63 -5.48 -12.73
N THR A 176 0.89 -5.61 -11.42
CA THR A 176 0.63 -4.55 -10.43
C THR A 176 1.54 -3.35 -10.64
N TYR A 177 2.82 -3.56 -10.98
CA TYR A 177 3.75 -2.48 -11.31
C TYR A 177 3.24 -1.64 -12.49
N GLY A 178 2.62 -2.28 -13.49
CA GLY A 178 2.00 -1.58 -14.62
C GLY A 178 0.80 -0.68 -14.24
N ALA A 179 0.28 -0.79 -13.02
CA ALA A 179 -0.84 0.00 -12.51
C ALA A 179 -0.43 1.29 -11.79
N GLU A 180 0.86 1.47 -11.49
CA GLU A 180 1.38 2.61 -10.75
C GLU A 180 2.05 3.65 -11.67
N LEU A 181 2.02 4.92 -11.28
CA LEU A 181 2.85 5.97 -11.87
C LEU A 181 4.12 6.09 -11.02
N ARG A 182 5.24 5.55 -11.51
CA ARG A 182 6.55 5.62 -10.86
C ARG A 182 7.51 6.47 -11.70
N ALA A 183 8.30 7.32 -11.05
CA ALA A 183 9.35 8.13 -11.68
C ALA A 183 10.65 7.34 -11.88
N GLU A 184 10.88 6.30 -11.08
CA GLU A 184 12.11 5.50 -11.11
C GLU A 184 12.06 4.44 -12.23
N ARG A 185 13.10 4.42 -13.07
CA ARG A 185 13.38 3.32 -14.00
C ARG A 185 14.03 2.17 -13.21
N GLY A 186 13.39 1.01 -13.13
CA GLY A 186 14.17 -0.25 -13.07
C GLY A 186 14.14 -1.12 -11.81
N SER A 187 13.19 -1.00 -10.88
CA SER A 187 12.98 -2.14 -9.97
C SER A 187 12.32 -3.29 -10.74
N ARG A 188 13.07 -4.37 -10.99
CA ARG A 188 12.56 -5.59 -11.62
C ARG A 188 11.44 -6.14 -10.73
N PRO A 189 10.19 -6.30 -11.19
CA PRO A 189 9.11 -6.86 -10.38
C PRO A 189 9.43 -8.23 -9.77
N GLY A 190 10.35 -9.00 -10.39
CA GLY A 190 10.89 -10.25 -9.85
C GLY A 190 11.62 -10.09 -8.51
N SER A 191 12.19 -8.91 -8.20
CA SER A 191 12.99 -8.70 -6.98
C SER A 191 12.19 -8.87 -5.70
N ILE A 192 10.86 -8.74 -5.74
CA ILE A 192 9.98 -8.98 -4.59
C ILE A 192 9.95 -10.47 -4.25
N VAL A 193 9.83 -11.33 -5.28
CA VAL A 193 9.76 -12.79 -5.12
C VAL A 193 11.15 -13.33 -4.81
N ASP A 194 12.16 -12.83 -5.53
CA ASP A 194 13.53 -13.31 -5.40
C ASP A 194 14.19 -12.90 -4.07
N ALA A 195 13.65 -11.88 -3.37
CA ALA A 195 14.11 -11.50 -2.03
C ALA A 195 13.67 -12.46 -0.91
N ASP A 196 12.65 -13.29 -1.14
CA ASP A 196 12.17 -14.29 -0.17
C ASP A 196 11.42 -15.44 -0.89
N PRO A 197 12.10 -16.22 -1.73
CA PRO A 197 11.44 -17.23 -2.56
C PRO A 197 10.77 -18.32 -1.72
N ASP A 198 11.30 -18.62 -0.53
CA ASP A 198 10.76 -19.67 0.34
C ASP A 198 9.43 -19.28 0.97
N ARG A 199 9.21 -18.00 1.30
CA ARG A 199 7.87 -17.51 1.63
C ARG A 199 6.89 -17.78 0.49
N TYR A 200 7.22 -17.37 -0.73
CA TYR A 200 6.29 -17.48 -1.85
C TYR A 200 6.01 -18.93 -2.24
N ARG A 201 6.98 -19.84 -2.08
CA ARG A 201 6.74 -21.29 -2.23
C ARG A 201 5.77 -21.82 -1.19
N ARG A 202 5.98 -21.49 0.09
CA ARG A 202 5.10 -21.91 1.20
C ARG A 202 3.67 -21.41 1.04
N PHE A 203 3.49 -20.17 0.60
CA PHE A 203 2.17 -19.55 0.45
C PHE A 203 1.44 -19.99 -0.84
N LEU A 204 2.15 -20.46 -1.86
CA LEU A 204 1.57 -20.71 -3.19
C LEU A 204 0.41 -21.72 -3.15
N GLY A 205 0.62 -22.89 -2.55
CA GLY A 205 -0.39 -23.95 -2.50
C GLY A 205 -1.68 -23.49 -1.79
N PRO A 206 -1.61 -23.04 -0.52
CA PRO A 206 -2.77 -22.52 0.20
C PRO A 206 -3.45 -21.34 -0.50
N ALA A 207 -2.68 -20.41 -1.11
CA ALA A 207 -3.25 -19.27 -1.81
C ALA A 207 -3.96 -19.64 -3.12
N LEU A 208 -3.46 -20.63 -3.86
CA LEU A 208 -4.13 -21.15 -5.06
C LEU A 208 -5.43 -21.89 -4.70
N ALA A 209 -5.40 -22.68 -3.61
CA ALA A 209 -6.58 -23.39 -3.12
C ALA A 209 -7.69 -22.41 -2.73
N GLU A 210 -7.37 -21.37 -1.95
CA GLU A 210 -8.32 -20.31 -1.57
C GLU A 210 -8.81 -19.51 -2.79
N ALA A 211 -7.94 -19.29 -3.78
CA ALA A 211 -8.31 -18.60 -5.02
C ALA A 211 -9.19 -19.45 -5.96
N GLY A 212 -9.33 -20.76 -5.72
CA GLY A 212 -9.97 -21.69 -6.64
C GLY A 212 -9.22 -21.82 -7.99
N VAL A 213 -7.90 -21.60 -7.99
CA VAL A 213 -7.07 -21.60 -9.20
C VAL A 213 -6.31 -22.91 -9.31
N ASN A 214 -6.50 -23.63 -10.43
CA ASN A 214 -5.65 -24.74 -10.80
C ASN A 214 -4.49 -24.26 -11.67
N ALA A 215 -3.31 -24.05 -11.06
CA ALA A 215 -2.11 -23.60 -11.77
C ALA A 215 -1.58 -24.59 -12.83
N GLY A 216 -1.94 -25.87 -12.73
CA GLY A 216 -1.57 -26.90 -13.70
C GLY A 216 -2.48 -26.93 -14.94
N ALA A 217 -3.61 -26.22 -14.92
CA ALA A 217 -4.50 -26.10 -16.05
C ALA A 217 -4.04 -24.95 -16.97
N GLY A 218 -3.85 -25.24 -18.26
CA GLY A 218 -3.65 -24.19 -19.26
C GLY A 218 -4.86 -23.25 -19.32
N THR A 219 -4.63 -21.98 -19.66
CA THR A 219 -5.72 -21.00 -19.81
C THR A 219 -6.14 -20.88 -21.27
N SER A 220 -7.45 -20.95 -21.55
CA SER A 220 -7.95 -20.75 -22.91
C SER A 220 -7.68 -19.33 -23.42
N PRO A 221 -7.48 -19.13 -24.74
CA PRO A 221 -7.25 -17.80 -25.30
C PRO A 221 -8.33 -16.77 -24.93
N GLN A 222 -9.59 -17.21 -24.82
CA GLN A 222 -10.73 -16.37 -24.46
C GLN A 222 -10.66 -15.90 -23.00
N ILE A 223 -10.42 -16.80 -22.05
CA ILE A 223 -10.24 -16.46 -20.63
C ILE A 223 -9.05 -15.53 -20.47
N ARG A 224 -7.96 -15.80 -21.19
CA ARG A 224 -6.76 -14.96 -21.18
C ARG A 224 -7.04 -13.55 -21.69
N ALA A 225 -7.75 -13.41 -22.80
CA ALA A 225 -8.13 -12.10 -23.33
C ALA A 225 -9.00 -11.30 -22.34
N MET A 226 -9.94 -11.96 -21.65
CA MET A 226 -10.75 -11.34 -20.61
C MET A 226 -9.92 -10.88 -19.41
N ALA A 227 -8.99 -11.72 -18.94
CA ALA A 227 -8.07 -11.38 -17.86
C ALA A 227 -7.19 -10.18 -18.20
N LEU A 228 -6.58 -10.16 -19.39
CA LEU A 228 -5.78 -9.03 -19.87
C LEU A 228 -6.62 -7.75 -19.99
N SER A 229 -7.88 -7.85 -20.45
CA SER A 229 -8.81 -6.71 -20.48
C SER A 229 -9.11 -6.17 -19.08
N ARG A 230 -9.36 -7.05 -18.10
CA ARG A 230 -9.54 -6.68 -16.69
C ARG A 230 -8.30 -5.96 -16.14
N TRP A 231 -7.10 -6.46 -16.44
CA TRP A 231 -5.86 -5.81 -16.04
C TRP A 231 -5.67 -4.43 -16.64
N ARG A 232 -6.00 -4.23 -17.93
CA ARG A 232 -5.97 -2.88 -18.53
C ARG A 232 -6.88 -1.91 -17.79
N LYS A 233 -8.08 -2.36 -17.34
CA LYS A 233 -8.99 -1.53 -16.54
C LYS A 233 -8.38 -1.20 -15.17
N LEU A 234 -7.86 -2.21 -14.46
CA LEU A 234 -7.20 -2.03 -13.16
C LEU A 234 -5.99 -1.09 -13.25
N GLN A 235 -5.16 -1.22 -14.29
CA GLN A 235 -3.97 -0.39 -14.48
C GLN A 235 -4.34 1.07 -14.81
N ARG A 236 -5.32 1.28 -15.70
CA ARG A 236 -5.82 2.64 -16.00
C ARG A 236 -6.47 3.28 -14.78
N ARG A 237 -7.20 2.51 -13.96
CA ARG A 237 -7.81 2.98 -12.72
C ARG A 237 -6.74 3.31 -11.68
N GLY A 238 -5.73 2.46 -11.49
CA GLY A 238 -4.59 2.70 -10.60
C GLY A 238 -3.89 4.02 -10.91
N LYS A 239 -3.50 4.24 -12.18
CA LYS A 239 -2.84 5.48 -12.60
C LYS A 239 -3.69 6.73 -12.35
N ARG A 240 -4.99 6.67 -12.66
CA ARG A 240 -5.93 7.77 -12.34
C ARG A 240 -6.04 8.01 -10.84
N LEU A 241 -6.16 6.94 -10.04
CA LEU A 241 -6.24 7.05 -8.60
C LEU A 241 -4.96 7.63 -7.99
N THR A 242 -3.77 7.36 -8.54
CA THR A 242 -2.54 8.03 -8.10
C THR A 242 -2.64 9.55 -8.25
N LEU A 243 -3.12 10.04 -9.40
CA LEU A 243 -3.32 11.48 -9.64
C LEU A 243 -4.39 12.07 -8.73
N ILE A 244 -5.53 11.38 -8.58
CA ILE A 244 -6.63 11.85 -7.73
C ILE A 244 -6.20 11.86 -6.25
N ARG A 245 -5.47 10.83 -5.78
CA ARG A 245 -4.93 10.78 -4.42
C ARG A 245 -3.90 11.87 -4.19
N LEU A 246 -3.08 12.21 -5.18
CA LEU A 246 -2.14 13.34 -5.10
C LEU A 246 -2.89 14.67 -4.96
N ALA A 247 -3.90 14.91 -5.80
CA ALA A 247 -4.76 16.09 -5.71
C ALA A 247 -5.52 16.15 -4.37
N LYS A 248 -6.05 15.02 -3.90
CA LYS A 248 -6.70 14.91 -2.59
C LYS A 248 -5.71 15.22 -1.47
N ALA A 249 -4.52 14.64 -1.49
CA ALA A 249 -3.48 14.86 -0.48
C ALA A 249 -3.15 16.35 -0.34
N SER A 250 -3.05 17.08 -1.46
CA SER A 250 -2.83 18.53 -1.42
C SER A 250 -3.99 19.35 -0.86
N LEU A 251 -5.21 18.80 -0.78
CA LEU A 251 -6.38 19.45 -0.17
C LEU A 251 -6.59 19.03 1.29
N THR A 252 -6.26 17.77 1.63
CA THR A 252 -6.37 17.22 3.00
C THR A 252 -5.28 17.69 3.94
N PHE A 253 -4.16 18.14 3.39
CA PHE A 253 -3.05 18.65 4.17
C PHE A 253 -3.11 20.16 4.36
N ALA A 254 -3.41 20.58 5.59
CA ALA A 254 -2.86 21.84 6.10
C ALA A 254 -1.34 21.64 6.28
N GLY A 255 -0.52 22.27 5.41
CA GLY A 255 0.95 22.18 5.48
C GLY A 255 1.63 21.19 4.51
N GLY A 256 0.89 20.56 3.60
CA GLY A 256 1.45 19.59 2.63
C GLY A 256 2.48 20.21 1.68
N ILE A 257 2.33 21.50 1.43
CA ILE A 257 3.32 22.28 0.68
C ILE A 257 4.57 22.57 1.51
N ASP A 258 4.45 22.73 2.84
CA ASP A 258 5.59 22.92 3.74
C ASP A 258 6.36 21.59 3.91
N TYR A 259 5.67 20.44 3.95
CA TYR A 259 6.30 19.11 3.90
C TYR A 259 7.00 18.85 2.55
N LEU A 260 6.35 19.21 1.43
CA LEU A 260 6.96 19.09 0.10
C LEU A 260 8.21 19.99 -0.01
N ALA A 261 8.14 21.21 0.52
CA ALA A 261 9.27 22.14 0.58
C ALA A 261 10.40 21.60 1.46
N TRP A 262 10.09 21.07 2.64
CA TRP A 262 11.06 20.42 3.52
C TRP A 262 11.77 19.26 2.81
N LYS A 263 11.02 18.40 2.12
CA LYS A 263 11.57 17.24 1.41
C LYS A 263 12.47 17.63 0.24
N ILE A 264 12.11 18.69 -0.48
CA ILE A 264 12.92 19.20 -1.60
C ILE A 264 14.16 19.94 -1.08
N ASN A 265 14.04 20.76 -0.04
CA ASN A 265 15.17 21.47 0.55
C ASN A 265 16.21 20.49 1.12
N ARG A 266 15.76 19.36 1.69
CA ARG A 266 16.63 18.29 2.24
C ARG A 266 17.46 17.56 1.18
N HIS A 267 16.95 17.37 -0.03
CA HIS A 267 17.63 16.58 -1.08
C HIS A 267 18.26 17.43 -2.20
N ALA A 268 17.76 18.64 -2.44
CA ALA A 268 18.20 19.47 -3.56
C ALA A 268 19.04 20.69 -3.14
N GLY A 269 19.30 20.90 -1.84
CA GLY A 269 20.05 22.07 -1.35
C GLY A 269 19.41 23.41 -1.71
N THR A 270 18.13 23.40 -2.08
CA THR A 270 17.40 24.60 -2.47
C THR A 270 16.75 25.22 -1.23
N ALA A 271 16.73 26.55 -1.14
CA ALA A 271 16.03 27.28 -0.07
C ALA A 271 14.64 27.69 -0.57
N ILE A 272 13.74 26.72 -0.74
CA ILE A 272 12.38 27.01 -1.19
C ILE A 272 11.56 27.51 -0.01
N THR A 273 11.32 28.82 0.02
CA THR A 273 10.37 29.45 0.95
C THR A 273 8.99 29.46 0.34
N ILE A 274 8.03 28.78 0.98
CA ILE A 274 6.64 28.73 0.51
C ILE A 274 5.91 30.04 0.86
N LYS A 275 5.28 30.65 -0.15
CA LYS A 275 4.52 31.90 0.02
C LYS A 275 3.14 31.64 0.66
N PRO A 276 2.57 32.62 1.39
CA PRO A 276 1.27 32.48 2.06
C PRO A 276 0.12 32.06 1.14
N TRP A 277 0.08 32.55 -0.11
CA TRP A 277 -0.96 32.14 -1.08
C TRP A 277 -0.76 30.70 -1.58
N GLN A 278 0.46 30.18 -1.60
CA GLN A 278 0.75 28.79 -1.95
C GLN A 278 0.35 27.85 -0.82
N ARG A 279 0.40 28.31 0.44
CA ARG A 279 -0.21 27.61 1.58
C ARG A 279 -1.74 27.58 1.48
N ARG A 280 -2.34 28.65 0.96
CA ARG A 280 -3.79 28.78 0.77
C ARG A 280 -4.32 27.98 -0.43
N PHE A 281 -3.49 27.79 -1.47
CA PHE A 281 -3.82 27.00 -2.67
C PHE A 281 -2.68 26.05 -3.06
N PRO A 282 -2.50 24.93 -2.35
CA PRO A 282 -1.33 24.05 -2.48
C PRO A 282 -1.15 23.45 -3.88
N ILE A 283 -2.24 23.14 -4.59
CA ILE A 283 -2.21 22.61 -5.97
C ILE A 283 -1.68 23.67 -6.94
N LEU A 284 -2.19 24.89 -6.86
CA LEU A 284 -1.71 26.01 -7.69
C LEU A 284 -0.25 26.35 -7.33
N GLY A 285 0.10 26.30 -6.05
CA GLY A 285 1.47 26.45 -5.57
C GLY A 285 2.41 25.39 -6.14
N ALA A 286 2.01 24.12 -6.13
CA ALA A 286 2.77 23.01 -6.70
C ALA A 286 2.90 23.15 -8.24
N MET A 287 1.85 23.51 -8.96
CA MET A 287 1.91 23.74 -10.42
C MET A 287 2.82 24.93 -10.81
N VAL A 288 2.95 25.94 -9.95
CA VAL A 288 3.86 27.08 -10.17
C VAL A 288 5.30 26.74 -9.78
N LEU A 289 5.50 25.91 -8.76
CA LEU A 289 6.83 25.48 -8.30
C LEU A 289 7.42 24.38 -9.18
N LEU A 290 6.62 23.43 -9.65
CA LEU A 290 7.08 22.24 -10.40
C LEU A 290 7.94 22.60 -11.64
N PRO A 291 7.56 23.55 -12.52
CA PRO A 291 8.39 23.94 -13.66
C PRO A 291 9.72 24.58 -13.25
N ARG A 292 9.73 25.33 -12.13
CA ARG A 292 10.94 25.96 -11.58
C ARG A 292 11.88 24.93 -10.96
N LEU A 293 11.32 23.89 -10.34
CA LEU A 293 12.06 22.77 -9.77
C LEU A 293 12.64 21.85 -10.84
N MET A 294 11.87 21.62 -11.92
CA MET A 294 12.35 20.90 -13.10
C MET A 294 13.47 21.65 -13.82
N ARG A 295 13.36 22.97 -13.99
CA ARG A 295 14.44 23.79 -14.57
C ARG A 295 15.71 23.81 -13.72
N LYS A 296 15.59 23.69 -12.39
CA LYS A 296 16.74 23.65 -11.47
C LYS A 296 17.28 22.24 -11.21
N GLY A 297 16.71 21.22 -11.85
CA GLY A 297 17.15 19.82 -11.71
C GLY A 297 16.80 19.18 -10.36
N ALA A 298 15.98 19.83 -9.53
CA ALA A 298 15.59 19.33 -8.20
C ALA A 298 14.51 18.23 -8.26
N VAL A 299 13.76 18.17 -9.36
CA VAL A 299 12.72 17.17 -9.67
C VAL A 299 12.78 16.92 -11.17
N ARG A 300 12.66 15.67 -11.64
CA ARG A 300 12.67 15.32 -13.08
C ARG A 300 11.46 14.47 -13.43
#